data_AF-A0A7J6WVE9-F1
#
_entry.id   AF-A0A7J6WVE9-F1
#
_cell.length_a   1.000
_cell.length_b   1.000
_cell.length_c   1.000
_cell.angle_alpha   90.00
_cell.angle_beta   90.00
_cell.angle_gamma   90.00
#
_symmetry.space_group_name_H-M   'P 1'
#
loop_
_entity.id
_entity.type
_entity.pdbx_description
1 polymer ?
#
loop_
_entity_poly.entity_id
_entity_poly.type
_entity_poly.pdbx_seq_one_letter_code
_entity_poly.pdbx_strand_id
1 'polypeptide(L)'
;MRKSMEPAAQTLPEEIWINILETGIENSTLGFKDLCSLSISCKHFYKFSNEDTLWSLLLTLDFPQFQRSTSSSHYLVHCSYSKKRLYFQVMHDILSDRLVKYKYEHAVVSRKIKRIRRELKVLDQQLDELSGDLLAMVQDRHLVCHEKLACLEEAHMDYERKYLRLCVEFKSMGGKINTFSSIGVETNALEDHREAGSSEDIEDSFEDESEESAEDGSDKDEGEPEEGSYDNDED
;
A
#
# COMPACT_ATOMS: atom_id res chain seq x y z
N MET A 1 -47.45 -42.71 19.89
CA MET A 1 -47.75 -41.71 18.84
C MET A 1 -46.89 -40.49 19.07
N ARG A 2 -45.80 -40.34 18.30
CA ARG A 2 -44.95 -39.14 18.38
C ARG A 2 -45.68 -38.03 17.64
N LYS A 3 -46.17 -37.01 18.37
CA LYS A 3 -46.65 -35.76 17.78
C LYS A 3 -45.47 -35.14 17.03
N SER A 4 -45.57 -35.12 15.70
CA SER A 4 -44.74 -34.27 14.85
C SER A 4 -45.03 -32.83 15.26
N MET A 5 -44.15 -32.24 16.04
CA MET A 5 -44.13 -30.81 16.29
C MET A 5 -43.42 -30.21 15.08
N GLU A 6 -44.19 -29.74 14.10
CA GLU A 6 -43.66 -28.84 13.08
C GLU A 6 -42.98 -27.67 13.78
N PRO A 7 -41.71 -27.34 13.45
CA PRO A 7 -41.18 -26.05 13.83
C PRO A 7 -41.79 -25.03 12.89
N ALA A 8 -42.77 -24.26 13.38
CA ALA A 8 -43.24 -23.00 12.81
C ALA A 8 -42.15 -21.91 12.87
N ALA A 9 -40.92 -22.24 12.50
CA ALA A 9 -39.77 -21.35 12.41
C ALA A 9 -39.49 -21.05 10.93
N GLN A 10 -40.53 -20.71 10.20
CA GLN A 10 -40.55 -20.34 8.79
C GLN A 10 -41.80 -19.47 8.60
N THR A 11 -41.77 -18.26 8.07
CA THR A 11 -40.79 -17.69 7.14
C THR A 11 -41.08 -16.20 7.02
N LEU A 12 -40.16 -15.35 7.49
CA LEU A 12 -40.00 -14.07 6.81
C LEU A 12 -39.68 -14.40 5.34
N PRO A 13 -40.32 -13.78 4.33
CA PRO A 13 -40.03 -14.07 2.94
C PRO A 13 -38.54 -13.94 2.63
N GLU A 14 -38.04 -14.74 1.69
CA GLU A 14 -36.62 -14.78 1.33
C GLU A 14 -36.11 -13.38 0.94
N GLU A 15 -36.95 -12.61 0.26
CA GLU A 15 -36.69 -11.24 -0.16
C GLU A 15 -36.46 -10.31 1.03
N ILE A 16 -37.20 -10.50 2.13
CA ILE A 16 -37.04 -9.65 3.31
C ILE A 16 -35.74 -9.99 4.05
N TRP A 17 -35.37 -11.28 4.11
CA TRP A 17 -34.07 -11.67 4.66
C TRP A 17 -32.91 -11.10 3.84
N ILE A 18 -32.99 -11.17 2.51
CA ILE A 18 -31.99 -10.57 1.62
C ILE A 18 -31.91 -9.07 1.87
N ASN A 19 -33.04 -8.36 1.91
CA ASN A 19 -33.08 -6.92 2.19
C ASN A 19 -32.46 -6.55 3.55
N ILE A 20 -32.71 -7.36 4.59
CA ILE A 20 -32.09 -7.15 5.92
C ILE A 20 -30.57 -7.29 5.83
N LEU A 21 -30.09 -8.32 5.12
CA LEU A 21 -28.65 -8.56 4.94
C LEU A 21 -28.01 -7.47 4.08
N GLU A 22 -28.64 -7.06 2.98
CA GLU A 22 -28.20 -5.95 2.12
C GLU A 22 -28.11 -4.65 2.91
N THR A 23 -29.16 -4.29 3.64
CA THR A 23 -29.18 -3.10 4.51
C THR A 23 -28.06 -3.17 5.56
N GLY A 24 -27.80 -4.36 6.12
CA GLY A 24 -26.73 -4.55 7.08
C GLY A 24 -25.34 -4.32 6.46
N ILE A 25 -25.13 -4.78 5.23
CA ILE A 25 -23.91 -4.60 4.46
C ILE A 25 -23.72 -3.13 4.05
N GLU A 26 -24.77 -2.47 3.51
CA GLU A 26 -24.75 -1.05 3.13
C GLU A 26 -24.35 -0.16 4.31
N ASN A 27 -24.88 -0.44 5.49
CA ASN A 27 -24.56 0.30 6.72
C ASN A 27 -23.22 -0.13 7.36
N SER A 28 -22.45 -1.02 6.71
CA SER A 28 -21.19 -1.57 7.23
C SER A 28 -21.32 -2.27 8.59
N THR A 29 -22.54 -2.69 8.95
CA THR A 29 -22.81 -3.46 10.18
C THR A 29 -22.56 -4.96 9.99
N LEU A 30 -22.65 -5.45 8.75
CA LEU A 30 -22.34 -6.82 8.35
C LEU A 30 -21.27 -6.81 7.27
N GLY A 31 -20.20 -7.56 7.47
CA GLY A 31 -19.17 -7.80 6.46
C GLY A 31 -19.19 -9.22 5.90
N PHE A 32 -18.24 -9.52 5.01
CA PHE A 32 -18.09 -10.88 4.44
C PHE A 32 -17.88 -11.96 5.52
N LYS A 33 -17.21 -11.62 6.64
CA LYS A 33 -16.97 -12.55 7.75
C LYS A 33 -18.27 -12.93 8.47
N ASP A 34 -19.16 -11.97 8.64
CA ASP A 34 -20.47 -12.20 9.26
C ASP A 34 -21.35 -13.02 8.32
N LEU A 35 -21.34 -12.71 7.02
CA LEU A 35 -22.07 -13.49 6.02
C LEU A 35 -21.59 -14.95 5.96
N CYS A 36 -20.28 -15.18 6.02
CA CYS A 36 -19.70 -16.52 6.15
C CYS A 36 -20.12 -17.22 7.44
N SER A 37 -20.11 -16.52 8.57
CA SER A 37 -20.50 -17.06 9.88
C SER A 37 -21.99 -17.40 9.96
N LEU A 38 -22.85 -16.59 9.33
CA LEU A 38 -24.28 -16.90 9.19
C LEU A 38 -24.48 -18.13 8.30
N SER A 39 -23.70 -18.26 7.22
CA SER A 39 -23.80 -19.39 6.29
C SER A 39 -23.55 -20.76 6.93
N ILE A 40 -22.70 -20.82 7.96
CA ILE A 40 -22.44 -22.06 8.70
C ILE A 40 -23.48 -22.33 9.79
N SER A 41 -24.26 -21.31 10.19
CA SER A 41 -25.20 -21.40 11.30
C SER A 41 -26.45 -22.20 10.95
N CYS A 42 -26.99 -22.05 9.72
CA CYS A 42 -28.11 -22.87 9.27
C CYS A 42 -28.21 -22.96 7.73
N LYS A 43 -28.97 -23.95 7.24
CA LYS A 43 -29.19 -24.17 5.79
C LYS A 43 -29.88 -23.00 5.08
N HIS A 44 -30.68 -22.22 5.80
CA HIS A 44 -31.40 -21.08 5.23
C HIS A 44 -30.45 -19.91 4.95
N PHE A 45 -29.63 -19.52 5.93
CA PHE A 45 -28.57 -18.52 5.72
C PHE A 45 -27.45 -18.99 4.79
N TYR A 46 -27.19 -20.30 4.71
CA TYR A 46 -26.30 -20.84 3.68
C TYR A 46 -26.79 -20.50 2.26
N LYS A 47 -28.09 -20.61 1.99
CA LYS A 47 -28.67 -20.22 0.70
C LYS A 47 -28.49 -18.72 0.45
N PHE A 48 -28.86 -17.88 1.42
CA PHE A 48 -28.69 -16.43 1.30
C PHE A 48 -27.23 -16.03 1.07
N SER A 49 -26.28 -16.66 1.75
CA SER A 49 -24.85 -16.44 1.55
C SER A 49 -24.33 -16.84 0.17
N ASN A 50 -25.15 -17.43 -0.71
CA ASN A 50 -24.80 -17.70 -2.10
C ASN A 50 -25.50 -16.76 -3.09
N GLU A 51 -26.32 -15.81 -2.61
CA GLU A 51 -26.94 -14.79 -3.44
C GLU A 51 -25.89 -13.80 -3.96
N ASP A 52 -25.82 -13.65 -5.28
CA ASP A 52 -24.80 -12.83 -5.93
C ASP A 52 -24.99 -11.32 -5.65
N THR A 53 -26.19 -10.86 -5.27
CA THR A 53 -26.45 -9.45 -4.94
C THR A 53 -25.65 -9.02 -3.71
N LEU A 54 -25.67 -9.82 -2.64
CA LEU A 54 -24.90 -9.57 -1.40
C LEU A 54 -23.40 -9.46 -1.67
N TRP A 55 -22.85 -10.36 -2.48
CA TRP A 55 -21.42 -10.33 -2.82
C TRP A 55 -21.06 -9.22 -3.80
N SER A 56 -21.97 -8.85 -4.70
CA SER A 56 -21.78 -7.69 -5.58
C SER A 56 -21.77 -6.38 -4.80
N LEU A 57 -22.62 -6.29 -3.77
CA LEU A 57 -22.65 -5.16 -2.84
C LEU A 57 -21.35 -5.09 -2.02
N LEU A 58 -20.90 -6.21 -1.43
CA LEU A 58 -19.61 -6.29 -0.72
C LEU A 58 -18.44 -5.90 -1.64
N LEU A 59 -18.40 -6.43 -2.87
CA LEU A 59 -17.38 -6.06 -3.87
C LEU A 59 -17.35 -4.55 -4.14
N THR A 60 -18.53 -3.93 -4.20
CA THR A 60 -18.67 -2.50 -4.49
C THR A 60 -18.18 -1.64 -3.32
N LEU A 61 -18.55 -2.01 -2.10
CA LEU A 61 -18.22 -1.26 -0.90
C LEU A 61 -16.75 -1.45 -0.49
N ASP A 62 -16.26 -2.68 -0.51
CA ASP A 62 -14.89 -3.00 -0.08
C ASP A 62 -13.85 -2.65 -1.15
N PHE A 63 -14.25 -2.66 -2.43
CA PHE A 63 -13.36 -2.44 -3.58
C PHE A 63 -13.93 -1.48 -4.62
N PRO A 64 -14.10 -0.19 -4.28
CA PRO A 64 -14.67 0.80 -5.21
C PRO A 64 -13.85 0.96 -6.51
N GLN A 65 -12.54 0.67 -6.45
CA GLN A 65 -11.65 0.72 -7.62
C GLN A 65 -11.95 -0.36 -8.66
N PHE A 66 -12.59 -1.47 -8.25
CA PHE A 66 -13.00 -2.54 -9.15
C PHE A 66 -14.09 -2.07 -10.13
N GLN A 67 -14.88 -1.05 -9.76
CA GLN A 67 -15.88 -0.45 -10.63
C GLN A 67 -15.29 0.56 -11.63
N ARG A 68 -14.15 1.17 -11.31
CA ARG A 68 -13.57 2.24 -12.15
C ARG A 68 -12.77 1.71 -13.34
N SER A 69 -12.23 0.50 -13.24
CA SER A 69 -11.54 -0.19 -14.35
C SER A 69 -12.48 -0.75 -15.42
N THR A 70 -13.80 -0.56 -15.30
CA THR A 70 -14.80 -1.15 -16.20
C THR A 70 -14.97 -0.42 -17.53
N SER A 71 -14.42 0.79 -17.70
CA SER A 71 -14.36 1.47 -18.99
C SER A 71 -13.29 0.91 -19.93
N SER A 72 -12.32 0.15 -19.41
CA SER A 72 -11.39 -0.66 -20.20
C SER A 72 -11.83 -2.13 -20.12
N SER A 73 -12.75 -2.49 -21.01
CA SER A 73 -13.17 -3.86 -21.34
C SER A 73 -12.04 -4.88 -21.12
N HIS A 74 -12.27 -5.91 -20.28
CA HIS A 74 -11.84 -7.31 -20.46
C HIS A 74 -11.83 -8.16 -19.16
N TYR A 75 -11.93 -7.59 -17.96
CA TYR A 75 -11.88 -8.40 -16.71
C TYR A 75 -13.25 -8.86 -16.18
N LEU A 76 -14.34 -8.20 -16.57
CA LEU A 76 -15.69 -8.46 -16.04
C LEU A 76 -16.63 -9.19 -17.00
N VAL A 77 -16.27 -9.32 -18.27
CA VAL A 77 -17.20 -9.77 -19.32
C VAL A 77 -17.32 -11.29 -19.41
N HIS A 78 -16.46 -12.08 -18.73
CA HIS A 78 -16.57 -13.54 -18.83
C HIS A 78 -15.97 -14.33 -17.66
N CYS A 79 -16.27 -13.97 -16.42
CA CYS A 79 -16.04 -14.91 -15.31
C CYS A 79 -17.32 -15.72 -15.06
N SER A 80 -17.32 -17.00 -15.45
CA SER A 80 -18.34 -18.03 -15.13
C SER A 80 -18.38 -18.38 -13.63
N TYR A 81 -17.96 -17.45 -12.76
CA TYR A 81 -17.75 -17.67 -11.34
C TYR A 81 -18.75 -16.82 -10.55
N SER A 82 -19.36 -17.42 -9.51
CA SER A 82 -20.20 -16.67 -8.55
C SER A 82 -19.45 -15.47 -7.99
N LYS A 83 -20.17 -14.37 -7.72
CA LYS A 83 -19.63 -13.13 -7.16
C LYS A 83 -18.91 -13.36 -5.83
N LYS A 84 -19.33 -14.36 -5.07
CA LYS A 84 -18.63 -14.86 -3.87
C LYS A 84 -17.19 -15.27 -4.16
N ARG A 85 -16.99 -16.07 -5.21
CA ARG A 85 -15.64 -16.53 -5.60
C ARG A 85 -14.80 -15.37 -6.10
N LEU A 86 -15.41 -14.45 -6.86
CA LEU A 86 -14.73 -13.24 -7.33
C LEU A 86 -14.27 -12.38 -6.15
N TYR A 87 -15.12 -12.17 -5.14
CA TYR A 87 -14.77 -11.44 -3.92
C TYR A 87 -13.53 -12.02 -3.24
N PHE A 88 -13.51 -13.34 -3.02
CA PHE A 88 -12.35 -13.99 -2.39
C PHE A 88 -11.09 -13.92 -3.27
N GLN A 89 -11.23 -14.00 -4.60
CA GLN A 89 -10.10 -13.83 -5.51
C GLN A 89 -9.51 -12.42 -5.40
N VAL A 90 -10.35 -11.39 -5.47
CA VAL A 90 -9.91 -9.98 -5.36
C VAL A 90 -9.28 -9.71 -3.99
N MET A 91 -9.92 -10.15 -2.90
CA MET A 91 -9.34 -10.06 -1.55
C MET A 91 -7.96 -10.73 -1.49
N HIS A 92 -7.85 -11.96 -2.04
CA HIS A 92 -6.62 -12.72 -2.05
C HIS A 92 -5.50 -11.98 -2.79
N ASP A 93 -5.79 -11.47 -3.99
CA ASP A 93 -4.81 -10.78 -4.81
C ASP A 93 -4.33 -9.48 -4.14
N ILE A 94 -5.24 -8.70 -3.55
CA ILE A 94 -4.89 -7.49 -2.79
C ILE A 94 -4.01 -7.81 -1.58
N LEU A 95 -4.33 -8.86 -0.83
CA LEU A 95 -3.52 -9.26 0.32
C LEU A 95 -2.15 -9.80 -0.10
N SER A 96 -2.09 -10.54 -1.21
CA SER A 96 -0.84 -11.01 -1.81
C SER A 96 0.06 -9.83 -2.19
N ASP A 97 -0.48 -8.82 -2.89
CA ASP A 97 0.26 -7.62 -3.28
C ASP A 97 0.77 -6.85 -2.07
N ARG A 98 -0.07 -6.70 -1.03
CA ARG A 98 0.34 -6.05 0.23
C ARG A 98 1.43 -6.82 0.96
N LEU A 99 1.37 -8.16 0.96
CA LEU A 99 2.42 -8.99 1.55
C LEU A 99 3.76 -8.81 0.84
N VAL A 100 3.75 -8.80 -0.50
CA VAL A 100 4.95 -8.55 -1.31
C VAL A 100 5.51 -7.16 -1.01
N LYS A 101 4.65 -6.14 -0.95
CA LYS A 101 5.04 -4.77 -0.63
C LYS A 101 5.75 -4.68 0.72
N TYR A 102 5.12 -5.17 1.80
CA TYR A 102 5.73 -5.09 3.13
C TYR A 102 7.00 -5.92 3.26
N LYS A 103 7.07 -7.06 2.58
CA LYS A 103 8.31 -7.85 2.52
C LYS A 103 9.44 -7.06 1.85
N TYR A 104 9.14 -6.36 0.76
CA TYR A 104 10.11 -5.51 0.06
C TYR A 104 10.56 -4.32 0.93
N GLU A 105 9.61 -3.59 1.51
CA GLU A 105 9.89 -2.43 2.37
C GLU A 105 10.72 -2.82 3.59
N HIS A 106 10.38 -3.94 4.25
CA HIS A 106 11.16 -4.52 5.32
C HIS A 106 12.61 -4.78 4.88
N ALA A 107 12.82 -5.45 3.74
CA ALA A 107 14.16 -5.74 3.22
C ALA A 107 14.97 -4.47 2.87
N VAL A 108 14.32 -3.42 2.37
CA VAL A 108 14.97 -2.12 2.11
C VAL A 108 15.44 -1.50 3.42
N VAL A 109 14.60 -1.47 4.46
CA VAL A 109 14.97 -0.92 5.77
C VAL A 109 16.08 -1.76 6.42
N SER A 110 16.01 -3.09 6.37
CA SER A 110 17.07 -3.96 6.89
C SER A 110 18.43 -3.64 6.24
N ARG A 111 18.48 -3.33 4.94
CA ARG A 111 19.71 -2.92 4.24
C ARG A 111 20.22 -1.56 4.72
N LYS A 112 19.33 -0.58 4.93
CA LYS A 112 19.69 0.74 5.47
C LYS A 112 20.26 0.62 6.89
N ILE A 113 19.64 -0.18 7.76
CA ILE A 113 20.13 -0.49 9.11
C ILE A 113 21.54 -1.07 9.04
N LYS A 114 21.78 -2.08 8.19
CA LYS A 114 23.11 -2.68 8.01
C LYS A 114 24.16 -1.64 7.59
N ARG A 115 23.81 -0.69 6.71
CA ARG A 115 24.72 0.38 6.29
C ARG A 115 25.08 1.31 7.44
N ILE A 116 24.07 1.82 8.16
CA ILE A 116 24.30 2.75 9.29
C ILE A 116 25.10 2.08 10.41
N ARG A 117 24.82 0.80 10.71
CA ARG A 117 25.62 0.05 11.69
C ARG A 117 27.09 -0.13 11.27
N ARG A 118 27.41 -0.17 9.98
CA ARG A 118 28.82 -0.17 9.52
C ARG A 118 29.45 1.21 9.67
N GLU A 119 28.71 2.26 9.34
CA GLU A 119 29.17 3.64 9.53
C GLU A 119 29.44 3.96 11.00
N LEU A 120 28.53 3.58 11.90
CA LEU A 120 28.73 3.73 13.35
C LEU A 120 30.01 3.05 13.83
N LYS A 121 30.32 1.83 13.37
CA LYS A 121 31.57 1.15 13.74
C LYS A 121 32.82 1.92 13.32
N VAL A 122 32.78 2.62 12.19
CA VAL A 122 33.91 3.47 11.74
C VAL A 122 34.02 4.70 12.63
N LEU A 123 32.89 5.32 12.96
CA LEU A 123 32.86 6.49 13.86
C LEU A 123 33.30 6.14 15.28
N ASP A 124 32.92 4.96 15.79
CA ASP A 124 33.35 4.44 17.09
C ASP A 124 34.89 4.35 17.13
N GLN A 125 35.51 3.79 16.09
CA GLN A 125 36.97 3.70 16.00
C GLN A 125 37.63 5.09 15.92
N GLN A 126 37.05 6.02 15.17
CA GLN A 126 37.56 7.39 15.09
C GLN A 126 37.46 8.13 16.44
N LEU A 127 36.44 7.84 17.24
CA LEU A 127 36.26 8.43 18.57
C LEU A 127 37.40 8.08 19.52
N ASP A 128 37.96 6.87 19.40
CA ASP A 128 39.06 6.38 20.22
C ASP A 128 40.42 7.02 19.85
N GLU A 129 40.56 7.52 18.62
CA GLU A 129 41.84 8.00 18.06
C GLU A 129 41.98 9.53 18.06
N LEU A 130 40.87 10.28 18.08
CA LEU A 130 40.85 11.73 17.84
C LEU A 130 40.77 12.56 19.13
N SER A 131 41.23 13.82 19.04
CA SER A 131 41.12 14.81 20.12
C SER A 131 40.84 16.22 19.57
N GLY A 132 40.37 17.14 20.43
CA GLY A 132 40.08 18.53 20.06
C GLY A 132 38.83 18.70 19.17
N ASP A 133 38.81 19.69 18.30
CA ASP A 133 37.63 20.05 17.48
C ASP A 133 37.19 18.93 16.52
N LEU A 134 38.14 18.10 16.07
CA LEU A 134 37.87 16.96 15.21
C LEU A 134 37.07 15.86 15.96
N LEU A 135 37.27 15.73 17.27
CA LEU A 135 36.48 14.84 18.12
C LEU A 135 35.02 15.31 18.22
N ALA A 136 34.79 16.62 18.39
CA ALA A 136 33.44 17.18 18.46
C ALA A 136 32.65 16.94 17.17
N MET A 137 33.26 17.12 16.00
CA MET A 137 32.62 16.82 14.71
C MET A 137 32.25 15.33 14.54
N VAL A 138 33.12 14.42 15.00
CA VAL A 138 32.85 12.97 14.95
C VAL A 138 31.74 12.59 15.93
N GLN A 139 31.70 13.20 17.12
CA GLN A 139 30.63 13.01 18.11
C GLN A 139 29.27 13.44 17.56
N ASP A 140 29.18 14.59 16.91
CA ASP A 140 27.94 15.08 16.29
C ASP A 140 27.45 14.13 15.19
N ARG A 141 28.36 13.73 14.29
CA ARG A 141 28.02 12.77 13.23
C ARG A 141 27.59 11.42 13.80
N HIS A 142 28.25 10.96 14.86
CA HIS A 142 27.92 9.73 15.56
C HIS A 142 26.52 9.79 16.18
N LEU A 143 26.16 10.90 16.83
CA LEU A 143 24.82 11.12 17.36
C LEU A 143 23.74 11.05 16.26
N VAL A 144 23.95 11.75 15.14
CA VAL A 144 23.03 11.73 13.98
C VAL A 144 22.84 10.30 13.44
N CYS A 145 23.92 9.51 13.40
CA CYS A 145 23.83 8.11 12.96
C CYS A 145 23.01 7.24 13.93
N HIS A 146 23.14 7.44 15.24
CA HIS A 146 22.32 6.75 16.25
C HIS A 146 20.85 7.09 16.16
N GLU A 147 20.50 8.37 16.05
CA GLU A 147 19.10 8.81 15.88
C GLU A 147 18.49 8.20 14.61
N LYS A 148 19.22 8.25 13.50
CA LYS A 148 18.79 7.64 12.24
C LYS A 148 18.66 6.12 12.35
N LEU A 149 19.55 5.45 13.08
CA LEU A 149 19.44 4.01 13.33
C LEU A 149 18.16 3.69 14.10
N ALA A 150 17.86 4.43 15.17
CA ALA A 150 16.66 4.23 15.98
C ALA A 150 15.38 4.36 15.14
N CYS A 151 15.26 5.41 14.30
CA CYS A 151 14.12 5.58 13.41
C CYS A 151 13.97 4.43 12.40
N LEU A 152 15.09 3.93 11.86
CA LEU A 152 15.07 2.80 10.92
C LEU A 152 14.67 1.49 11.61
N GLU A 153 15.15 1.25 12.84
CA GLU A 153 14.79 0.07 13.63
C GLU A 153 13.30 0.08 13.99
N GLU A 154 12.74 1.23 14.35
CA GLU A 154 11.30 1.37 14.57
C GLU A 154 10.51 1.06 13.29
N ALA A 155 10.91 1.63 12.16
CA ALA A 155 10.26 1.35 10.86
C ALA A 155 10.36 -0.14 10.47
N HIS A 156 11.50 -0.79 10.74
CA HIS A 156 11.68 -2.21 10.49
C HIS A 156 10.68 -3.06 11.26
N MET A 157 10.55 -2.80 12.56
CA MET A 157 9.60 -3.50 13.43
C MET A 157 8.14 -3.25 13.01
N ASP A 158 7.81 -2.04 12.57
CA ASP A 158 6.47 -1.73 12.06
C ASP A 158 6.13 -2.51 10.79
N TYR A 159 7.06 -2.59 9.83
CA TYR A 159 6.87 -3.40 8.62
C TYR A 159 6.74 -4.89 8.92
N GLU A 160 7.54 -5.40 9.86
CA GLU A 160 7.43 -6.80 10.30
C GLU A 160 6.06 -7.07 10.93
N ARG A 161 5.59 -6.18 11.82
CA ARG A 161 4.28 -6.29 12.46
C ARG A 161 3.14 -6.27 11.42
N LYS A 162 3.19 -5.35 10.46
CA LYS A 162 2.21 -5.25 9.36
C LYS A 162 2.19 -6.51 8.50
N TYR A 163 3.37 -7.02 8.12
CA TYR A 163 3.51 -8.27 7.37
C TYR A 163 2.92 -9.46 8.12
N LEU A 164 3.25 -9.63 9.41
CA LEU A 164 2.74 -10.72 10.23
C LEU A 164 1.22 -10.66 10.40
N ARG A 165 0.66 -9.47 10.62
CA ARG A 165 -0.80 -9.27 10.69
C ARG A 165 -1.49 -9.73 9.41
N LEU A 166 -0.97 -9.32 8.26
CA LEU A 166 -1.50 -9.74 6.96
C LEU A 166 -1.32 -11.22 6.70
N CYS A 167 -0.24 -11.83 7.18
CA CYS A 167 -0.03 -13.27 7.06
C CYS A 167 -1.14 -14.07 7.77
N VAL A 168 -1.58 -13.60 8.94
CA VAL A 168 -2.71 -14.21 9.66
C VAL A 168 -4.00 -14.08 8.86
N GLU A 169 -4.26 -12.88 8.32
CA GLU A 169 -5.44 -12.60 7.52
C GLU A 169 -5.50 -13.45 6.24
N PHE A 170 -4.39 -13.50 5.49
CA PHE A 170 -4.27 -14.28 4.26
C PHE A 170 -4.41 -15.79 4.51
N LYS A 171 -3.83 -16.32 5.60
CA LYS A 171 -4.02 -17.72 6.01
C LYS A 171 -5.46 -18.04 6.38
N SER A 172 -6.16 -17.12 7.04
CA SER A 172 -7.57 -17.31 7.41
C SER A 172 -8.49 -17.49 6.20
N MET A 173 -8.05 -17.03 5.02
CA MET A 173 -8.76 -17.20 3.74
C MET A 173 -8.31 -18.44 2.95
N GLY A 174 -7.52 -19.33 3.56
CA GLY A 174 -7.01 -20.53 2.89
C GLY A 174 -5.80 -20.28 1.99
N GLY A 175 -5.23 -19.08 2.02
CA GLY A 175 -4.01 -18.74 1.31
C GLY A 175 -2.81 -19.51 1.87
N LYS A 176 -1.98 -20.08 0.99
CA LYS A 176 -0.72 -20.73 1.36
C LYS A 176 0.40 -19.70 1.33
N ILE A 177 0.93 -19.39 2.50
CA ILE A 177 2.10 -18.52 2.62
C ILE A 177 3.33 -19.41 2.76
N ASN A 178 4.33 -19.21 1.90
CA ASN A 178 5.66 -19.73 2.16
C ASN A 178 6.19 -18.96 3.38
N THR A 179 6.29 -19.66 4.51
CA THR A 179 6.69 -19.06 5.78
C THR A 179 8.01 -18.32 5.63
N PHE A 180 8.04 -17.11 6.19
CA PHE A 180 9.26 -16.35 6.40
C PHE A 180 10.14 -17.16 7.35
N SER A 181 11.01 -18.01 6.81
CA SER A 181 12.14 -18.48 7.59
C SER A 181 12.97 -17.22 7.85
N SER A 182 13.25 -16.92 9.11
CA SER A 182 14.13 -15.82 9.51
C SER A 182 15.46 -15.97 8.79
N ILE A 183 15.55 -15.35 7.62
CA ILE A 183 16.69 -15.44 6.72
C ILE A 183 17.71 -14.44 7.26
N GLY A 184 18.52 -14.93 8.19
CA GLY A 184 19.92 -14.58 8.29
C GLY A 184 20.73 -15.18 7.14
N VAL A 185 20.22 -15.06 5.90
CA VAL A 185 20.91 -15.49 4.68
C VAL A 185 21.00 -14.30 3.75
N GLU A 186 22.22 -14.06 3.34
CA GLU A 186 22.70 -12.98 2.51
C GLU A 186 21.90 -12.90 1.21
N THR A 187 21.18 -11.78 1.03
CA THR A 187 20.56 -11.45 -0.26
C THR A 187 21.61 -10.79 -1.15
N ASN A 188 22.55 -11.61 -1.65
CA ASN A 188 23.49 -11.25 -2.72
C ASN A 188 22.89 -11.49 -4.12
N ALA A 189 21.56 -11.47 -4.27
CA ALA A 189 20.89 -11.82 -5.53
C ALA A 189 19.82 -10.80 -5.93
N LEU A 190 20.17 -9.52 -5.90
CA LEU A 190 19.37 -8.48 -6.55
C LEU A 190 20.30 -7.36 -7.06
N GLU A 191 21.29 -7.81 -7.81
CA GLU A 191 22.18 -7.03 -8.65
C GLU A 191 22.21 -7.79 -9.97
N ASP A 192 21.26 -7.49 -10.85
CA ASP A 192 21.36 -7.69 -12.29
C ASP A 192 20.11 -7.13 -12.96
N HIS A 193 20.32 -6.50 -14.12
CA HIS A 193 19.37 -5.77 -14.98
C HIS A 193 19.24 -4.26 -14.73
N ARG A 194 20.37 -3.55 -14.77
CA ARG A 194 20.38 -2.23 -15.43
C ARG A 194 21.74 -1.86 -15.99
N GLU A 195 22.26 -2.61 -16.97
CA GLU A 195 23.20 -2.06 -17.98
C GLU A 195 23.59 -3.13 -19.00
N ALA A 196 23.11 -2.98 -20.24
CA ALA A 196 23.77 -3.47 -21.45
C ALA A 196 23.03 -2.88 -22.67
N GLY A 197 23.53 -1.77 -23.19
CA GLY A 197 23.10 -1.21 -24.46
C GLY A 197 23.72 0.15 -24.75
N SER A 198 24.69 0.17 -25.68
CA SER A 198 25.37 1.32 -26.29
C SER A 198 26.51 1.89 -25.45
N SER A 199 27.78 1.51 -25.64
CA SER A 199 28.67 1.86 -26.77
C SER A 199 28.58 3.35 -27.13
N GLU A 200 29.57 4.12 -26.73
CA GLU A 200 30.66 4.55 -27.62
C GLU A 200 31.69 5.36 -26.82
N ASP A 201 32.94 5.11 -27.14
CA ASP A 201 34.12 5.81 -26.66
C ASP A 201 34.00 7.32 -26.93
N ILE A 202 34.41 8.14 -25.96
CA ILE A 202 35.12 9.40 -26.21
C ILE A 202 36.03 9.61 -25.01
N GLU A 203 37.33 9.48 -25.28
CA GLU A 203 38.40 10.00 -24.47
C GLU A 203 38.24 11.52 -24.30
N ASP A 204 38.86 11.98 -23.22
CA ASP A 204 39.71 13.17 -23.23
C ASP A 204 39.23 14.40 -22.45
N SER A 205 40.25 14.97 -21.81
CA SER A 205 40.36 16.37 -21.40
C SER A 205 39.71 16.80 -20.09
N PHE A 206 40.51 16.64 -19.03
CA PHE A 206 40.81 17.72 -18.08
C PHE A 206 40.96 19.07 -18.80
N GLU A 207 40.34 20.11 -18.25
CA GLU A 207 40.61 21.56 -18.30
C GLU A 207 39.28 22.24 -17.96
N ASP A 208 39.18 23.41 -17.35
CA ASP A 208 40.02 24.29 -16.56
C ASP A 208 38.99 25.32 -16.03
N GLU A 209 39.39 26.11 -15.05
CA GLU A 209 38.64 27.18 -14.43
C GLU A 209 37.97 28.14 -15.43
N SER A 210 36.82 28.72 -15.06
CA SER A 210 36.59 30.16 -15.17
C SER A 210 35.27 30.56 -14.51
N GLU A 211 35.41 31.45 -13.53
CA GLU A 211 34.38 32.39 -13.09
C GLU A 211 33.95 33.28 -14.25
N GLU A 212 32.65 33.52 -14.41
CA GLU A 212 32.19 34.73 -15.08
C GLU A 212 30.84 35.18 -14.52
N SER A 213 30.93 36.29 -13.80
CA SER A 213 29.82 37.13 -13.38
C SER A 213 29.45 38.02 -14.55
N ALA A 214 28.17 38.10 -14.90
CA ALA A 214 27.66 39.18 -15.74
C ALA A 214 26.28 39.60 -15.25
N GLU A 215 26.26 40.77 -14.62
CA GLU A 215 25.12 41.68 -14.56
C GLU A 215 24.65 42.00 -15.99
N ASP A 216 23.35 41.98 -16.25
CA ASP A 216 22.77 42.91 -17.23
C ASP A 216 21.31 43.19 -16.88
N GLY A 217 21.05 44.45 -16.56
CA GLY A 217 19.72 44.99 -16.34
C GLY A 217 19.11 45.40 -17.67
N SER A 218 17.78 45.36 -17.76
CA SER A 218 17.05 46.18 -18.72
C SER A 218 15.60 46.36 -18.29
N ASP A 219 15.35 47.58 -17.83
CA ASP A 219 14.05 48.24 -17.70
C ASP A 219 13.26 48.26 -19.01
N LYS A 220 11.96 47.97 -18.92
CA LYS A 220 10.85 48.49 -19.77
C LYS A 220 9.57 48.33 -18.93
N ASP A 221 8.99 49.32 -18.28
CA ASP A 221 8.59 50.68 -18.67
C ASP A 221 7.41 50.77 -19.66
N GLU A 222 6.36 51.38 -19.11
CA GLU A 222 5.10 52.00 -19.59
C GLU A 222 4.11 51.27 -20.51
N GLY A 223 2.83 51.41 -20.13
CA GLY A 223 1.70 51.34 -21.05
C GLY A 223 0.32 51.13 -20.41
N GLU A 224 -0.17 52.08 -19.61
CA GLU A 224 -1.63 52.27 -19.44
C GLU A 224 -2.24 52.80 -20.75
N PRO A 225 -3.54 52.54 -21.02
CA PRO A 225 -4.46 53.67 -20.87
C PRO A 225 -5.87 53.33 -20.34
N GLU A 226 -6.31 54.26 -19.50
CA GLU A 226 -7.63 54.90 -19.32
C GLU A 226 -8.94 54.27 -19.88
N GLU A 227 -9.88 54.17 -18.93
CA GLU A 227 -11.24 54.71 -18.88
C GLU A 227 -12.24 54.52 -20.04
N GLY A 228 -13.44 54.07 -19.65
CA GLY A 228 -14.65 54.12 -20.45
C GLY A 228 -15.87 53.67 -19.67
N SER A 229 -16.33 54.50 -18.72
CA SER A 229 -17.65 54.38 -18.11
C SER A 229 -18.74 54.80 -19.09
N TYR A 230 -19.77 53.99 -19.25
CA TYR A 230 -21.05 54.44 -19.79
C TYR A 230 -22.17 54.03 -18.82
N ASP A 231 -22.59 55.03 -18.05
CA ASP A 231 -23.94 55.11 -17.51
C ASP A 231 -24.93 55.24 -18.68
N ASN A 232 -26.06 54.55 -18.59
CA ASN A 232 -27.27 54.91 -19.31
C ASN A 232 -28.46 54.61 -18.40
N ASP A 233 -29.01 55.69 -17.86
CA ASP A 233 -30.37 55.80 -17.34
C ASP A 233 -31.36 56.13 -18.48
N GLU A 234 -32.65 55.91 -18.17
CA GLU A 234 -33.89 56.34 -18.87
C GLU A 234 -34.32 55.46 -20.07
N ASP A 235 -35.54 54.90 -20.17
CA ASP A 235 -36.88 55.28 -19.67
C ASP A 235 -37.71 54.06 -19.19
#